data_AF-X1ATD2-F1
#
_entry.id   AF-X1ATD2-F1
#
_cell.length_a   1.000
_cell.length_b   1.000
_cell.length_c   1.000
_cell.angle_alpha   90.00
_cell.angle_beta   90.00
_cell.angle_gamma   90.00
#
_symmetry.space_group_name_H-M   'P 1'
#
loop_
_entity.id
_entity.type
_entity.pdbx_description
1 polymer ?
#
loop_
_entity_poly.entity_id
_entity_poly.type
_entity_poly.pdbx_seq_one_letter_code
_entity_poly.pdbx_strand_id
1 'polypeptide(L)'
;GAALTGLRPIVEIMFSDFMMLAGDQIGNQAAKIRYMSGGQAIVPLTIRTTLGGGRSSAAQHSQSLQAIVCHIPGLKVVMPSSAAEAKGLLKTAIRDDNPVIFFEHKMEYNKTYEVPEEEYTIPFGVANILKEGKDITIVGTSNQALKALQAVEELAKKGIDTEIIDPRTLVPLDKNTIIKSVKKTGRLLIVDEGYERCGVAGEIAMSILKDVFYYLDAPIKELFI
;
A
#
# COMPACT_ATOMS: atom_id res chain seq x y z
N GLY A 1 21.96 -9.35 -8.62
CA GLY A 1 22.63 -10.62 -8.95
C GLY A 1 21.69 -11.55 -9.69
N ALA A 2 21.07 -12.51 -8.98
CA ALA A 2 20.20 -13.55 -9.56
C ALA A 2 19.14 -13.06 -10.56
N ALA A 3 18.47 -11.93 -10.27
CA ALA A 3 17.50 -11.33 -11.17
C ALA A 3 18.08 -10.96 -12.56
N LEU A 4 19.34 -10.52 -12.60
CA LEU A 4 20.02 -10.11 -13.83
C LEU A 4 20.53 -11.29 -14.65
N THR A 5 20.61 -12.48 -14.05
CA THR A 5 21.07 -13.70 -14.69
C THR A 5 19.90 -14.63 -15.07
N GLY A 6 18.70 -14.07 -15.19
CA GLY A 6 17.51 -14.78 -15.69
C GLY A 6 16.66 -15.48 -14.63
N LEU A 7 16.99 -15.39 -13.34
CA LEU A 7 16.12 -15.90 -12.26
C LEU A 7 15.09 -14.84 -11.83
N ARG A 8 14.06 -15.26 -11.11
CA ARG A 8 13.02 -14.38 -10.53
C ARG A 8 12.99 -14.50 -9.00
N PRO A 9 14.00 -13.95 -8.29
CA PRO A 9 14.13 -14.12 -6.85
C PRO A 9 12.96 -13.53 -6.06
N ILE A 10 12.54 -14.29 -5.03
CA ILE A 10 11.60 -13.86 -4.00
C ILE A 10 12.39 -13.85 -2.70
N VAL A 11 12.75 -12.66 -2.22
CA VAL A 11 13.60 -12.47 -1.04
C VAL A 11 12.73 -12.02 0.12
N GLU A 12 13.01 -12.52 1.32
CA GLU A 12 12.35 -12.06 2.53
C GLU A 12 13.30 -11.22 3.38
N ILE A 13 12.83 -10.04 3.80
CA ILE A 13 13.41 -9.25 4.87
C ILE A 13 12.45 -9.36 6.05
N MET A 14 12.89 -10.01 7.13
CA MET A 14 12.03 -10.42 8.26
C MET A 14 11.10 -9.30 8.75
N PHE A 15 11.63 -8.10 8.96
CA PHE A 15 10.87 -6.90 9.34
C PHE A 15 11.34 -5.70 8.52
N SER A 16 10.41 -4.84 8.12
CA SER A 16 10.73 -3.63 7.35
C SER A 16 11.71 -2.72 8.07
N ASP A 17 11.74 -2.79 9.40
CA ASP A 17 12.71 -2.20 10.31
C ASP A 17 14.17 -2.45 9.88
N PHE A 18 14.46 -3.60 9.27
CA PHE A 18 15.81 -4.00 8.82
C PHE A 18 16.07 -3.74 7.34
N MET A 19 15.09 -3.23 6.59
CA MET A 19 15.21 -2.94 5.17
C MET A 19 16.35 -1.97 4.86
N MET A 20 16.63 -1.04 5.77
CA MET A 20 17.71 -0.05 5.62
C MET A 20 19.11 -0.68 5.53
N LEU A 21 19.32 -1.88 6.08
CA LEU A 21 20.59 -2.61 5.92
C LEU A 21 20.87 -2.97 4.45
N ALA A 22 19.79 -3.15 3.66
CA ALA A 22 19.86 -3.41 2.22
C ALA A 22 19.56 -2.15 1.38
N GLY A 23 19.55 -0.95 1.99
CA GLY A 23 19.07 0.28 1.37
C GLY A 23 19.80 0.65 0.07
N ASP A 24 21.12 0.49 0.00
CA ASP A 24 21.88 0.71 -1.24
C ASP A 24 21.48 -0.26 -2.35
N GLN A 25 21.32 -1.55 -2.02
CA GLN A 25 20.94 -2.57 -2.98
C GLN A 25 19.51 -2.38 -3.48
N ILE A 26 18.61 -1.92 -2.63
CA ILE A 26 17.23 -1.62 -3.01
C ILE A 26 17.17 -0.34 -3.84
N GLY A 27 17.73 0.76 -3.31
CA GLY A 27 17.52 2.10 -3.83
C GLY A 27 18.43 2.50 -4.98
N ASN A 28 19.72 2.15 -4.92
CA ASN A 28 20.71 2.55 -5.92
C ASN A 28 20.95 1.47 -6.97
N GLN A 29 20.79 0.18 -6.60
CA GLN A 29 20.99 -0.92 -7.53
C GLN A 29 19.66 -1.36 -8.16
N ALA A 30 18.83 -2.11 -7.42
CA ALA A 30 17.64 -2.76 -7.97
C ALA A 30 16.70 -1.76 -8.67
N ALA A 31 16.42 -0.63 -8.03
CA ALA A 31 15.53 0.40 -8.58
C ALA A 31 16.07 1.07 -9.86
N LYS A 32 17.40 1.10 -10.07
CA LYS A 32 18.03 1.93 -11.11
C LYS A 32 18.57 1.15 -12.29
N ILE A 33 18.92 -0.13 -12.12
CA ILE A 33 19.58 -0.93 -13.18
C ILE A 33 18.80 -0.90 -14.51
N ARG A 34 17.47 -1.03 -14.48
CA ARG A 34 16.66 -0.96 -15.71
C ARG A 34 16.82 0.37 -16.43
N TYR A 35 16.83 1.48 -15.69
CA TYR A 35 17.05 2.82 -16.24
C TYR A 35 18.50 3.01 -16.73
N MET A 36 19.49 2.66 -15.92
CA MET A 36 20.92 2.84 -16.24
C MET A 36 21.39 1.99 -17.42
N SER A 37 20.73 0.86 -17.66
CA SER A 37 20.98 0.00 -18.83
C SER A 37 20.20 0.43 -20.07
N GLY A 38 19.49 1.56 -20.06
CA GLY A 38 18.64 1.98 -21.17
C GLY A 38 17.52 0.98 -21.50
N GLY A 39 17.06 0.22 -20.50
CA GLY A 39 16.05 -0.82 -20.65
C GLY A 39 16.56 -2.19 -21.11
N GLN A 40 17.87 -2.35 -21.34
CA GLN A 40 18.46 -3.63 -21.78
C GLN A 40 18.40 -4.70 -20.68
N ALA A 41 18.46 -4.31 -19.41
CA ALA A 41 18.28 -5.22 -18.29
C ALA A 41 16.90 -5.04 -17.64
N ILE A 42 16.25 -6.15 -17.33
CA ILE A 42 15.10 -6.19 -16.41
C ILE A 42 15.53 -6.67 -15.03
N VAL A 43 14.76 -6.34 -13.99
CA VAL A 43 15.07 -6.70 -12.61
C VAL A 43 13.84 -7.35 -11.96
N PRO A 44 13.50 -8.60 -12.33
CA PRO A 44 12.35 -9.31 -11.78
C PRO A 44 12.65 -9.78 -10.35
N LEU A 45 12.45 -8.90 -9.37
CA LEU A 45 12.80 -9.12 -7.97
C LEU A 45 11.61 -8.77 -7.07
N THR A 46 11.13 -9.73 -6.29
CA THR A 46 10.14 -9.47 -5.24
C THR A 46 10.82 -9.51 -3.89
N ILE A 47 10.76 -8.41 -3.14
CA ILE A 47 11.22 -8.34 -1.75
C ILE A 47 9.99 -8.29 -0.86
N ARG A 48 9.75 -9.37 -0.14
CA ARG A 48 8.69 -9.46 0.87
C ARG A 48 9.23 -8.99 2.22
N THR A 49 8.42 -8.24 2.95
CA THR A 49 8.77 -7.84 4.31
C THR A 49 7.52 -7.58 5.13
N THR A 50 7.67 -7.53 6.45
CA THR A 50 6.55 -7.31 7.35
C THR A 50 6.57 -5.89 7.94
N LEU A 51 5.39 -5.35 8.24
CA LEU A 51 5.26 -4.03 8.89
C LEU A 51 4.17 -4.03 9.96
N GLY A 52 4.07 -2.91 10.67
CA GLY A 52 3.00 -2.60 11.63
C GLY A 52 3.29 -3.05 13.06
N GLY A 53 2.63 -2.42 14.01
CA GLY A 53 2.69 -2.67 15.44
C GLY A 53 1.58 -3.61 15.94
N GLY A 54 1.17 -3.42 17.20
CA GLY A 54 0.05 -4.17 17.81
C GLY A 54 0.40 -5.51 18.48
N ARG A 55 1.68 -5.94 18.45
CA ARG A 55 2.16 -7.18 19.10
C ARG A 55 3.18 -6.96 20.22
N SER A 56 3.25 -5.75 20.78
CA SER A 56 4.22 -5.37 21.82
C SER A 56 5.68 -5.72 21.46
N SER A 57 6.04 -5.57 20.19
CA SER A 57 7.34 -6.02 19.65
C SER A 57 8.46 -4.97 19.74
N ALA A 58 8.21 -3.87 20.46
CA ALA A 58 9.13 -2.75 20.67
C ALA A 58 9.57 -2.03 19.36
N ALA A 59 10.55 -1.14 19.47
CA ALA A 59 10.86 -0.11 18.48
C ALA A 59 11.45 -0.61 17.15
N GLN A 60 12.12 -1.76 17.13
CA GLN A 60 12.79 -2.32 15.94
C GLN A 60 12.03 -3.49 15.29
N HIS A 61 10.76 -3.67 15.66
CA HIS A 61 9.88 -4.70 15.09
C HIS A 61 8.44 -4.20 15.01
N SER A 62 8.23 -2.90 14.83
CA SER A 62 6.88 -2.30 14.80
C SER A 62 6.77 -1.16 13.79
N GLN A 63 7.82 -0.89 13.01
CA GLN A 63 7.82 0.26 12.12
C GLN A 63 6.96 0.00 10.86
N SER A 64 6.54 1.13 10.28
CA SER A 64 5.86 1.22 9.00
C SER A 64 6.67 2.16 8.10
N LEU A 65 7.64 1.58 7.39
CA LEU A 65 8.66 2.32 6.60
C LEU A 65 8.37 2.38 5.10
N GLN A 66 7.13 2.10 4.69
CA GLN A 66 6.70 2.11 3.28
C GLN A 66 7.00 3.43 2.56
N ALA A 67 6.94 4.56 3.27
CA ALA A 67 7.20 5.89 2.71
C ALA A 67 8.60 6.02 2.10
N ILE A 68 9.61 5.40 2.73
CA ILE A 68 11.01 5.45 2.27
C ILE A 68 11.13 4.88 0.86
N VAL A 69 10.55 3.71 0.61
CA VAL A 69 10.62 3.05 -0.70
C VAL A 69 9.64 3.62 -1.71
N CYS A 70 8.52 4.21 -1.27
CA CYS A 70 7.63 4.93 -2.16
C CYS A 70 8.31 6.15 -2.81
N HIS A 71 9.27 6.77 -2.12
CA HIS A 71 10.01 7.91 -2.62
C HIS A 71 11.08 7.55 -3.66
N ILE A 72 11.37 6.26 -3.90
CA ILE A 72 12.45 5.82 -4.79
C ILE A 72 11.88 5.42 -6.16
N PRO A 73 12.13 6.21 -7.24
CA PRO A 73 11.67 5.84 -8.58
C PRO A 73 12.30 4.54 -9.06
N GLY A 74 11.50 3.71 -9.72
CA GLY A 74 11.90 2.39 -10.23
C GLY A 74 11.47 1.23 -9.33
N LEU A 75 11.07 1.51 -8.08
CA LEU A 75 10.40 0.53 -7.22
C LEU A 75 8.89 0.56 -7.43
N LYS A 76 8.26 -0.61 -7.25
CA LYS A 76 6.81 -0.74 -7.02
C LYS A 76 6.57 -1.11 -5.57
N VAL A 77 5.49 -0.58 -4.98
CA VAL A 77 5.21 -0.74 -3.54
C VAL A 77 3.78 -1.22 -3.35
N VAL A 78 3.65 -2.38 -2.69
CA VAL A 78 2.41 -3.14 -2.57
C VAL A 78 2.12 -3.42 -1.09
N MET A 79 0.86 -3.24 -0.70
CA MET A 79 0.38 -3.30 0.69
C MET A 79 -1.04 -3.92 0.75
N PRO A 80 -1.20 -5.26 0.60
CA PRO A 80 -2.50 -5.92 0.74
C PRO A 80 -3.16 -5.68 2.11
N SER A 81 -4.49 -5.68 2.16
CA SER A 81 -5.22 -5.69 3.44
C SER A 81 -5.69 -7.07 3.89
N SER A 82 -5.90 -8.02 2.96
CA SER A 82 -6.42 -9.37 3.24
C SER A 82 -5.57 -10.48 2.62
N ALA A 83 -5.75 -11.74 3.06
CA ALA A 83 -5.01 -12.86 2.49
C ALA A 83 -5.40 -13.14 1.01
N ALA A 84 -6.64 -12.88 0.62
CA ALA A 84 -7.06 -12.98 -0.78
C ALA A 84 -6.30 -11.95 -1.64
N GLU A 85 -6.24 -10.71 -1.19
CA GLU A 85 -5.45 -9.70 -1.89
C GLU A 85 -3.96 -10.02 -1.89
N ALA A 86 -3.43 -10.53 -0.77
CA ALA A 86 -2.02 -10.93 -0.68
C ALA A 86 -1.67 -12.01 -1.71
N LYS A 87 -2.51 -13.05 -1.88
CA LYS A 87 -2.32 -14.08 -2.91
C LYS A 87 -2.28 -13.47 -4.31
N GLY A 88 -3.28 -12.66 -4.66
CA GLY A 88 -3.41 -12.09 -6.00
C GLY A 88 -2.30 -11.09 -6.34
N LEU A 89 -2.00 -10.17 -5.42
CA LEU A 89 -0.98 -9.13 -5.59
C LEU A 89 0.43 -9.71 -5.56
N LEU A 90 0.72 -10.71 -4.71
CA LEU A 90 2.04 -11.34 -4.67
C LEU A 90 2.32 -12.10 -5.97
N LYS A 91 1.31 -12.77 -6.52
CA LYS A 91 1.41 -13.39 -7.85
C LYS A 91 1.71 -12.37 -8.94
N THR A 92 1.09 -11.19 -8.90
CA THR A 92 1.44 -10.07 -9.80
C THR A 92 2.87 -9.61 -9.57
N ALA A 93 3.31 -9.46 -8.32
CA ALA A 93 4.67 -9.04 -7.97
C ALA A 93 5.74 -9.99 -8.52
N ILE A 94 5.57 -11.30 -8.29
CA ILE A 94 6.49 -12.34 -8.77
C ILE A 94 6.61 -12.31 -10.30
N ARG A 95 5.55 -11.94 -11.01
CA ARG A 95 5.48 -11.86 -12.48
C ARG A 95 5.90 -10.52 -13.05
N ASP A 96 6.15 -9.52 -12.22
CA ASP A 96 6.59 -8.19 -12.66
C ASP A 96 8.08 -8.17 -13.00
N ASP A 97 8.46 -7.51 -14.10
CA ASP A 97 9.86 -7.40 -14.52
C ASP A 97 10.62 -6.25 -13.84
N ASN A 98 10.01 -5.64 -12.82
CA ASN A 98 10.58 -4.56 -12.01
C ASN A 98 10.74 -5.01 -10.55
N PRO A 99 11.60 -4.34 -9.78
CA PRO A 99 11.71 -4.61 -8.35
C PRO A 99 10.43 -4.20 -7.62
N VAL A 100 9.85 -5.13 -6.87
CA VAL A 100 8.63 -4.94 -6.09
C VAL A 100 8.93 -5.11 -4.61
N ILE A 101 8.56 -4.12 -3.81
CA ILE A 101 8.54 -4.23 -2.35
C ILE A 101 7.12 -4.58 -1.92
N PHE A 102 6.97 -5.73 -1.27
CA PHE A 102 5.70 -6.30 -0.87
C PHE A 102 5.63 -6.33 0.65
N PHE A 103 4.79 -5.46 1.22
CA PHE A 103 4.63 -5.36 2.67
C PHE A 103 3.46 -6.19 3.17
N GLU A 104 3.68 -6.96 4.23
CA GLU A 104 2.69 -7.81 4.87
C GLU A 104 2.46 -7.32 6.30
N HIS A 105 1.24 -6.84 6.58
CA HIS A 105 0.93 -6.33 7.90
C HIS A 105 0.81 -7.48 8.91
N LYS A 106 1.63 -7.45 9.97
CA LYS A 106 1.78 -8.61 10.86
C LYS A 106 0.50 -9.04 11.56
N MET A 107 -0.38 -8.10 11.88
CA MET A 107 -1.65 -8.41 12.53
C MET A 107 -2.59 -9.28 11.68
N GLU A 108 -2.31 -9.44 10.38
CA GLU A 108 -3.15 -10.21 9.47
C GLU A 108 -2.74 -11.68 9.35
N TYR A 109 -1.51 -12.08 9.71
CA TYR A 109 -1.04 -13.47 9.54
C TYR A 109 -1.86 -14.50 10.31
N ASN A 110 -2.42 -14.14 11.47
CA ASN A 110 -3.15 -15.07 12.34
C ASN A 110 -4.67 -15.00 12.12
N LYS A 111 -5.13 -14.32 11.07
CA LYS A 111 -6.54 -14.25 10.72
C LYS A 111 -6.88 -15.19 9.58
N THR A 112 -8.10 -15.70 9.60
CA THR A 112 -8.65 -16.54 8.55
C THR A 112 -9.41 -15.69 7.54
N TYR A 113 -9.20 -15.98 6.26
CA TYR A 113 -9.87 -15.33 5.14
C TYR A 113 -10.37 -16.39 4.18
N GLU A 114 -11.49 -16.12 3.52
CA GLU A 114 -11.87 -16.85 2.32
C GLU A 114 -10.90 -16.48 1.20
N VAL A 115 -10.16 -17.46 0.70
CA VAL A 115 -9.19 -17.27 -0.37
C VAL A 115 -9.55 -18.24 -1.49
N PRO A 116 -9.90 -17.76 -2.69
CA PRO A 116 -10.22 -18.64 -3.80
C PRO A 116 -9.04 -19.58 -4.08
N GLU A 117 -9.30 -20.87 -4.32
CA GLU A 117 -8.23 -21.85 -4.57
C GLU A 117 -7.58 -21.63 -5.92
N GLU A 118 -8.38 -21.22 -6.91
CA GLU A 118 -7.94 -20.99 -8.28
C GLU A 118 -6.82 -19.95 -8.38
N GLU A 119 -6.17 -19.96 -9.54
CA GLU A 119 -5.20 -18.94 -9.86
C GLU A 119 -5.90 -17.64 -10.27
N TYR A 120 -5.55 -16.56 -9.56
CA TYR A 120 -5.87 -15.20 -9.97
C TYR A 120 -4.68 -14.28 -9.71
N THR A 121 -4.74 -13.11 -10.33
CA THR A 121 -3.80 -12.00 -10.11
C THR A 121 -4.60 -10.73 -9.88
N ILE A 122 -4.04 -9.81 -9.10
CA ILE A 122 -4.62 -8.48 -8.93
C ILE A 122 -3.65 -7.47 -9.56
N PRO A 123 -4.07 -6.68 -10.55
CA PRO A 123 -3.20 -5.68 -11.17
C PRO A 123 -2.79 -4.62 -10.16
N PHE A 124 -1.56 -4.12 -10.27
CA PHE A 124 -1.11 -2.97 -9.50
C PHE A 124 -1.78 -1.69 -9.99
N GLY A 125 -1.93 -0.72 -9.08
CA GLY A 125 -2.61 0.55 -9.38
C GLY A 125 -4.11 0.39 -9.54
N VAL A 126 -4.72 -0.63 -8.91
CA VAL A 126 -6.17 -0.84 -8.88
C VAL A 126 -6.60 -0.99 -7.43
N ALA A 127 -7.25 0.05 -6.91
CA ALA A 127 -7.77 0.06 -5.54
C ALA A 127 -9.00 -0.86 -5.39
N ASN A 128 -9.32 -1.21 -4.14
CA ASN A 128 -10.55 -1.90 -3.76
C ASN A 128 -11.50 -0.93 -3.07
N ILE A 129 -12.76 -0.87 -3.49
CA ILE A 129 -13.81 -0.23 -2.70
C ILE A 129 -14.42 -1.33 -1.82
N LEU A 130 -14.02 -1.35 -0.55
CA LEU A 130 -14.49 -2.36 0.42
C LEU A 130 -15.94 -2.14 0.82
N LYS A 131 -16.38 -0.87 0.81
CA LYS A 131 -17.75 -0.47 1.06
C LYS A 131 -18.03 0.83 0.31
N GLU A 132 -19.15 0.87 -0.40
CA GLU A 132 -19.68 2.11 -1.00
C GLU A 132 -20.34 3.00 0.08
N GLY A 133 -20.19 4.32 -0.07
CA GLY A 133 -20.88 5.29 0.78
C GLY A 133 -20.91 6.69 0.15
N LYS A 134 -21.57 7.64 0.80
CA LYS A 134 -21.84 8.97 0.19
C LYS A 134 -21.44 10.18 1.03
N ASP A 135 -21.14 10.05 2.31
CA ASP A 135 -20.90 11.21 3.19
C ASP A 135 -19.40 11.51 3.37
N ILE A 136 -18.56 10.47 3.39
CA ILE A 136 -17.09 10.60 3.51
C ILE A 136 -16.38 9.43 2.86
N THR A 137 -15.25 9.72 2.22
CA THR A 137 -14.28 8.73 1.75
C THR A 137 -13.21 8.50 2.79
N ILE A 138 -12.96 7.23 3.12
CA ILE A 138 -11.84 6.80 3.98
C ILE A 138 -10.91 5.93 3.15
N VAL A 139 -9.67 6.39 2.95
CA VAL A 139 -8.60 5.60 2.33
C VAL A 139 -7.74 5.03 3.44
N GLY A 140 -7.78 3.72 3.66
CA GLY A 140 -6.96 3.04 4.67
C GLY A 140 -5.88 2.20 4.01
N THR A 141 -4.62 2.29 4.43
CA THR A 141 -3.54 1.45 3.89
C THR A 141 -3.49 0.09 4.61
N SER A 142 -3.47 -1.02 3.86
CA SER A 142 -3.33 -2.38 4.41
C SER A 142 -4.31 -2.65 5.58
N ASN A 143 -3.83 -3.06 6.76
CA ASN A 143 -4.65 -3.29 7.96
C ASN A 143 -5.54 -2.11 8.34
N GLN A 144 -5.16 -0.88 8.01
CA GLN A 144 -5.94 0.31 8.32
C GLN A 144 -7.23 0.39 7.49
N ALA A 145 -7.27 -0.21 6.30
CA ALA A 145 -8.51 -0.38 5.53
C ALA A 145 -9.52 -1.25 6.29
N LEU A 146 -9.05 -2.34 6.90
CA LEU A 146 -9.90 -3.25 7.68
C LEU A 146 -10.37 -2.63 8.99
N LYS A 147 -9.50 -1.87 9.68
CA LYS A 147 -9.90 -1.09 10.87
C LYS A 147 -10.94 -0.03 10.51
N ALA A 148 -10.79 0.66 9.38
CA ALA A 148 -11.78 1.59 8.88
C ALA A 148 -13.12 0.89 8.59
N LEU A 149 -13.09 -0.30 8.00
CA LEU A 149 -14.28 -1.12 7.76
C LEU A 149 -14.99 -1.51 9.06
N GLN A 150 -14.25 -1.84 10.12
CA GLN A 150 -14.83 -2.12 11.45
C GLN A 150 -15.50 -0.90 12.09
N ALA A 151 -14.98 0.31 11.83
CA ALA A 151 -15.54 1.55 12.37
C ALA A 151 -16.85 1.97 11.67
N VAL A 152 -17.19 1.38 10.52
CA VAL A 152 -18.39 1.72 9.73
C VAL A 152 -19.67 1.59 10.57
N GLU A 153 -19.82 0.53 11.36
CA GLU A 153 -21.06 0.30 12.13
C GLU A 153 -21.30 1.41 13.16
N GLU A 154 -20.23 1.87 13.83
CA GLU A 154 -20.30 2.96 14.80
C GLU A 154 -20.55 4.32 14.13
N LEU A 155 -20.04 4.52 12.91
CA LEU A 155 -20.32 5.72 12.12
C LEU A 155 -21.75 5.73 11.59
N ALA A 156 -22.27 4.57 11.17
CA ALA A 156 -23.64 4.41 10.72
C ALA A 156 -24.66 4.69 11.83
N LYS A 157 -24.37 4.29 13.09
CA LYS A 157 -25.19 4.67 14.27
C LYS A 157 -25.28 6.18 14.48
N LYS A 158 -24.31 6.94 13.99
CA LYS A 158 -24.29 8.41 14.01
C LYS A 158 -24.86 9.02 12.72
N GLY A 159 -25.41 8.20 11.82
CA GLY A 159 -25.98 8.63 10.55
C GLY A 159 -24.95 9.00 9.49
N ILE A 160 -23.72 8.49 9.58
CA ILE A 160 -22.63 8.77 8.62
C ILE A 160 -22.42 7.55 7.73
N ASP A 161 -22.64 7.72 6.43
CA ASP A 161 -22.42 6.71 5.40
C ASP A 161 -21.02 6.83 4.77
N THR A 162 -20.16 5.88 5.09
CA THR A 162 -18.74 5.91 4.71
C THR A 162 -18.42 5.05 3.50
N GLU A 163 -17.66 5.62 2.57
CA GLU A 163 -16.97 4.89 1.50
C GLU A 163 -15.60 4.46 2.01
N ILE A 164 -15.26 3.17 1.94
CA ILE A 164 -13.97 2.64 2.39
C ILE A 164 -13.17 2.15 1.18
N ILE A 165 -11.97 2.69 1.01
CA ILE A 165 -11.05 2.34 -0.08
C ILE A 165 -9.76 1.78 0.50
N ASP A 166 -9.37 0.60 0.00
CA ASP A 166 -8.02 0.08 0.14
C ASP A 166 -7.24 0.38 -1.15
N PRO A 167 -6.16 1.17 -1.10
CA PRO A 167 -5.39 1.47 -2.29
C PRO A 167 -4.67 0.25 -2.87
N ARG A 168 -4.40 -0.80 -2.08
CA ARG A 168 -3.61 -2.01 -2.38
C ARG A 168 -2.15 -1.78 -2.78
N THR A 169 -1.88 -0.75 -3.57
CA THR A 169 -0.55 -0.33 -4.04
C THR A 169 -0.36 1.16 -3.82
N LEU A 170 0.80 1.51 -3.30
CA LEU A 170 1.20 2.90 -3.15
C LEU A 170 1.99 3.40 -4.37
N VAL A 171 2.71 2.50 -5.03
CA VAL A 171 3.44 2.78 -6.27
C VAL A 171 3.21 1.66 -7.27
N PRO A 172 2.41 1.87 -8.34
CA PRO A 172 1.60 3.06 -8.61
C PRO A 172 0.35 3.15 -7.72
N LEU A 173 -0.07 4.37 -7.36
CA LEU A 173 -1.32 4.64 -6.65
C LEU A 173 -2.49 4.80 -7.63
N ASP A 174 -3.63 4.17 -7.34
CA ASP A 174 -4.89 4.39 -8.08
C ASP A 174 -5.55 5.71 -7.66
N LYS A 175 -5.00 6.82 -8.15
CA LYS A 175 -5.55 8.16 -7.89
C LYS A 175 -6.97 8.31 -8.40
N ASN A 176 -7.31 7.67 -9.52
CA ASN A 176 -8.60 7.86 -10.17
C ASN A 176 -9.76 7.34 -9.33
N THR A 177 -9.60 6.18 -8.70
CA THR A 177 -10.61 5.63 -7.78
C THR A 177 -10.83 6.56 -6.59
N ILE A 178 -9.75 7.07 -5.99
CA ILE A 178 -9.83 8.01 -4.86
C ILE A 178 -10.48 9.33 -5.30
N ILE A 179 -10.07 9.91 -6.42
CA ILE A 179 -10.63 11.16 -6.96
C ILE A 179 -12.13 11.02 -7.19
N LYS A 180 -12.58 9.93 -7.85
CA LYS A 180 -14.01 9.69 -8.12
C LYS A 180 -14.82 9.61 -6.83
N SER A 181 -14.30 8.88 -5.85
CA SER A 181 -14.90 8.74 -4.53
C SER A 181 -14.99 10.09 -3.80
N VAL A 182 -13.92 10.87 -3.76
CA VAL A 182 -13.92 12.19 -3.10
C VAL A 182 -14.86 13.17 -3.79
N LYS A 183 -14.96 13.16 -5.12
CA LYS A 183 -15.94 13.98 -5.84
C LYS A 183 -17.38 13.63 -5.49
N LYS A 184 -17.65 12.37 -5.12
CA LYS A 184 -18.96 11.88 -4.69
C LYS A 184 -19.28 12.28 -3.25
N THR A 185 -18.30 12.18 -2.34
CA THR A 185 -18.51 12.35 -0.89
C THR A 185 -18.19 13.74 -0.35
N GLY A 186 -17.37 14.50 -1.07
CA GLY A 186 -16.88 15.82 -0.68
C GLY A 186 -15.92 15.84 0.50
N ARG A 187 -15.56 14.68 1.09
CA ARG A 187 -14.71 14.58 2.29
C ARG A 187 -13.75 13.42 2.17
N LEU A 188 -12.52 13.62 2.62
CA LEU A 188 -11.48 12.58 2.63
C LEU A 188 -10.80 12.49 4.00
N LEU A 189 -10.76 11.28 4.52
CA LEU A 189 -9.88 10.85 5.62
C LEU A 189 -8.90 9.80 5.09
N ILE A 190 -7.62 9.97 5.35
CA ILE A 190 -6.59 8.97 5.04
C ILE A 190 -6.07 8.39 6.35
N VAL A 191 -6.03 7.07 6.44
CA VAL A 191 -5.59 6.34 7.63
C VAL A 191 -4.38 5.48 7.28
N ASP A 192 -3.26 5.75 7.93
CA ASP A 192 -1.99 5.05 7.70
C ASP A 192 -1.28 4.80 9.04
N GLU A 193 -0.60 3.66 9.16
CA GLU A 193 0.21 3.32 10.34
C GLU A 193 1.66 3.80 10.22
N GLY A 194 2.01 4.43 9.11
CA GLY A 194 3.27 5.14 8.95
C GLY A 194 3.31 6.41 9.81
N TYR A 195 4.47 7.04 9.79
CA TYR A 195 4.68 8.30 10.49
C TYR A 195 3.98 9.45 9.78
N GLU A 196 3.44 10.40 10.55
CA GLU A 196 2.86 11.64 10.03
C GLU A 196 3.85 12.39 9.15
N ARG A 197 5.03 12.63 9.70
CA ARG A 197 6.08 13.37 9.00
C ARG A 197 6.62 12.54 7.83
N CYS A 198 6.51 13.09 6.63
CA CYS A 198 6.94 12.45 5.39
C CYS A 198 6.22 11.10 5.15
N GLY A 199 5.02 10.94 5.69
CA GLY A 199 4.18 9.76 5.51
C GLY A 199 3.53 9.69 4.13
N VAL A 200 3.01 8.50 3.81
CA VAL A 200 2.32 8.27 2.53
C VAL A 200 0.94 8.93 2.50
N ALA A 201 0.32 9.19 3.65
CA ALA A 201 -0.97 9.86 3.75
C ALA A 201 -0.91 11.28 3.14
N GLY A 202 0.11 12.07 3.50
CA GLY A 202 0.32 13.41 2.94
C GLY A 202 0.56 13.39 1.43
N GLU A 203 1.31 12.40 0.91
CA GLU A 203 1.49 12.25 -0.54
C GLU A 203 0.17 11.87 -1.22
N ILE A 204 -0.61 10.93 -0.67
CA ILE A 204 -1.94 10.59 -1.22
C ILE A 204 -2.81 11.85 -1.31
N ALA A 205 -2.92 12.61 -0.22
CA ALA A 205 -3.70 13.85 -0.15
C ALA A 205 -3.26 14.87 -1.21
N MET A 206 -1.96 15.19 -1.23
CA MET A 206 -1.42 16.20 -2.14
C MET A 206 -1.47 15.77 -3.60
N SER A 207 -1.32 14.47 -3.87
CA SER A 207 -1.26 13.94 -5.23
C SER A 207 -2.59 14.01 -5.99
N ILE A 208 -3.71 14.16 -5.27
CA ILE A 208 -5.06 14.30 -5.83
C ILE A 208 -5.66 15.69 -5.63
N LEU A 209 -5.09 16.52 -4.73
CA LEU A 209 -5.71 17.75 -4.24
C LEU A 209 -6.17 18.67 -5.39
N LYS A 210 -5.33 18.86 -6.41
CA LYS A 210 -5.65 19.68 -7.59
C LYS A 210 -6.89 19.21 -8.34
N ASP A 211 -7.19 17.91 -8.31
CA ASP A 211 -8.27 17.27 -9.06
C ASP A 211 -9.59 17.27 -8.28
N VAL A 212 -9.52 17.49 -6.97
CA VAL A 212 -10.68 17.47 -6.04
C VAL A 212 -10.91 18.79 -5.31
N PHE A 213 -10.05 19.80 -5.46
CA PHE A 213 -10.08 21.04 -4.68
C PHE A 213 -11.47 21.68 -4.60
N TYR A 214 -12.17 21.83 -5.72
CA TYR A 214 -13.50 22.43 -5.79
C TYR A 214 -14.65 21.52 -5.31
N TYR A 215 -14.36 20.26 -4.98
CA TYR A 215 -15.33 19.29 -4.49
C TYR A 215 -15.22 19.06 -2.98
N LEU A 216 -14.21 19.63 -2.31
CA LEU A 216 -13.98 19.42 -0.88
C LEU A 216 -14.89 20.31 -0.03
N ASP A 217 -15.77 19.68 0.74
CA ASP A 217 -16.61 20.31 1.78
C ASP A 217 -15.83 20.60 3.07
N ALA A 218 -14.68 19.93 3.25
CA ALA A 218 -13.81 20.08 4.40
C ALA A 218 -12.35 19.80 4.03
N PRO A 219 -11.37 20.31 4.79
CA PRO A 219 -9.98 19.95 4.60
C PRO A 219 -9.79 18.43 4.68
N ILE A 220 -8.91 17.89 3.83
CA ILE A 220 -8.47 16.50 3.93
C ILE A 220 -7.87 16.28 5.32
N LYS A 221 -8.24 15.16 5.95
CA LYS A 221 -7.69 14.76 7.25
C LYS A 221 -6.84 13.51 7.10
N GLU A 222 -5.83 13.44 7.95
CA GLU A 222 -4.91 12.32 8.06
C GLU A 222 -4.98 11.81 9.50
N LEU A 223 -5.07 10.49 9.66
CA LEU A 223 -5.07 9.82 10.95
C LEU A 223 -3.92 8.82 10.99
N PHE A 224 -3.04 9.03 11.96
CA PHE A 224 -1.88 8.18 12.24
C PHE A 224 -2.11 7.45 13.56
N ILE A 225 -1.66 6.20 13.65
CA ILE A 225 -1.89 5.30 14.79
C ILE A 225 -0.56 4.77 15.32
#